data_AF-A0A0B8SZJ6-F1
#
_entry.id   AF-A0A0B8SZJ6-F1
#
_cell.length_a   1.000
_cell.length_b   1.000
_cell.length_c   1.000
_cell.angle_alpha   90.00
_cell.angle_beta   90.00
_cell.angle_gamma   90.00
#
_symmetry.space_group_name_H-M   'P 1'
#
loop_
_entity.id
_entity.type
_entity.pdbx_description
1 polymer ?
#
loop_
_entity_poly.entity_id
_entity_poly.type
_entity_poly.pdbx_seq_one_letter_code
_entity_poly.pdbx_strand_id
1 'polypeptide(L)'
;MHTKTEYLIWDKIVHSARNRIDLATYGEKAGKISPEILDKLVLHIIVAFASGEDHCSISTNLHNELHHIGIAVNEDVIDKIIADKHVLFSSEIYAAYLTFSMLEDGHTEQEVLGYVSDLLDNPKVY
;
A
#
# COMPACT_ATOMS: atom_id res chain seq x y z
N MET A 1 -6.86 -19.43 -7.48
CA MET A 1 -7.94 -18.60 -8.04
C MET A 1 -8.26 -17.61 -6.93
N HIS A 2 -7.62 -16.42 -6.94
CA HIS A 2 -7.85 -15.42 -5.90
C HIS A 2 -9.35 -15.15 -5.82
N THR A 3 -9.91 -15.37 -4.65
CA THR A 3 -11.32 -15.24 -4.37
C THR A 3 -11.69 -13.78 -4.53
N LYS A 4 -12.89 -13.51 -5.07
CA LYS A 4 -13.35 -12.15 -5.35
C LYS A 4 -13.28 -11.25 -4.10
N THR A 5 -13.37 -11.83 -2.91
CA THR A 5 -13.36 -11.10 -1.62
C THR A 5 -11.96 -10.71 -1.19
N GLU A 6 -10.94 -11.57 -1.34
CA GLU A 6 -9.53 -11.19 -1.15
C GLU A 6 -9.14 -9.96 -1.98
N TYR A 7 -9.55 -9.93 -3.26
CA TYR A 7 -9.34 -8.75 -4.10
C TYR A 7 -10.00 -7.50 -3.52
N LEU A 8 -11.23 -7.61 -3.00
CA LEU A 8 -11.95 -6.46 -2.40
C LEU A 8 -11.27 -5.92 -1.14
N ILE A 9 -10.63 -6.78 -0.34
CA ILE A 9 -9.86 -6.35 0.84
C ILE A 9 -8.71 -5.45 0.39
N TRP A 10 -7.88 -5.94 -0.54
CA TRP A 10 -6.72 -5.19 -1.03
C TRP A 10 -7.12 -3.93 -1.79
N ASP A 11 -8.16 -4.01 -2.63
CA ASP A 11 -8.72 -2.86 -3.34
C ASP A 11 -9.15 -1.76 -2.37
N LYS A 12 -9.80 -2.11 -1.26
CA LYS A 12 -10.23 -1.13 -0.24
C LYS A 12 -9.04 -0.47 0.47
N ILE A 13 -8.02 -1.25 0.83
CA ILE A 13 -6.79 -0.74 1.46
C ILE A 13 -6.07 0.23 0.52
N VAL A 14 -5.85 -0.17 -0.73
CA VAL A 14 -5.16 0.65 -1.74
C VAL A 14 -5.96 1.90 -2.08
N HIS A 15 -7.27 1.78 -2.24
CA HIS A 15 -8.14 2.92 -2.52
C HIS A 15 -8.11 3.95 -1.38
N SER A 16 -8.13 3.50 -0.12
CA SER A 16 -8.00 4.37 1.05
C SER A 16 -6.67 5.13 1.04
N ALA A 17 -5.55 4.44 0.84
CA ALA A 17 -4.22 5.07 0.79
C ALA A 17 -4.07 6.02 -0.39
N ARG A 18 -4.57 5.65 -1.58
CA ARG A 18 -4.48 6.46 -2.79
C ARG A 18 -5.13 7.83 -2.62
N ASN A 19 -6.27 7.91 -1.95
CA ASN A 19 -6.96 9.17 -1.67
C ASN A 19 -6.16 10.12 -0.77
N ARG A 20 -5.10 9.63 -0.10
CA ARG A 20 -4.21 10.40 0.77
C ARG A 20 -2.92 10.84 0.07
N ILE A 21 -2.67 10.40 -1.17
CA ILE A 21 -1.46 10.75 -1.92
C ILE A 21 -1.71 12.00 -2.77
N ASP A 22 -0.90 13.03 -2.56
CA ASP A 22 -0.82 14.15 -3.48
C ASP A 22 0.32 13.93 -4.49
N LEU A 23 0.01 13.46 -5.70
CA LEU A 23 1.02 13.25 -6.74
C LEU A 23 1.74 14.54 -7.15
N ALA A 24 1.12 15.71 -6.94
CA ALA A 24 1.71 16.99 -7.29
C ALA A 24 2.95 17.30 -6.43
N THR A 25 3.04 16.76 -5.21
CA THR A 25 4.18 16.99 -4.32
C THR A 25 5.44 16.22 -4.73
N TYR A 26 5.32 15.22 -5.62
CA TYR A 26 6.45 14.40 -6.08
C TYR A 26 7.02 14.86 -7.44
N GLY A 27 6.53 16.00 -7.96
CA GLY A 27 7.03 16.66 -9.16
C GLY A 27 6.32 16.25 -10.46
N GLU A 28 6.58 16.98 -11.55
CA GLU A 28 5.88 16.84 -12.84
C GLU A 28 5.94 15.43 -13.45
N LYS A 29 6.96 14.63 -13.10
CA LYS A 29 7.11 13.26 -13.59
C LYS A 29 6.19 12.26 -12.86
N ALA A 30 5.87 12.52 -11.59
CA ALA A 30 4.98 11.64 -10.82
C ALA A 30 3.54 11.69 -11.35
N GLY A 31 3.09 12.84 -11.86
CA GLY A 31 1.80 12.98 -12.53
C GLY A 31 1.66 12.22 -13.86
N LYS A 32 2.74 11.63 -14.38
CA LYS A 32 2.73 10.80 -15.59
C LYS A 32 2.69 9.30 -15.29
N ILE A 33 2.77 8.91 -14.01
CA ILE A 33 2.62 7.52 -13.59
C ILE A 33 1.17 7.10 -13.86
N SER A 34 0.98 5.95 -14.51
CA SER A 34 -0.39 5.47 -14.74
C SER A 34 -1.05 5.13 -13.40
N PRO A 35 -2.37 5.32 -13.28
CA PRO A 35 -3.13 4.92 -12.09
C PRO A 35 -2.84 3.49 -11.63
N GLU A 36 -2.74 2.55 -12.57
CA GLU A 36 -2.47 1.14 -12.27
C GLU A 36 -1.07 0.91 -11.68
N ILE A 37 -0.06 1.65 -12.15
CA ILE A 37 1.29 1.57 -11.61
C ILE A 37 1.33 2.19 -10.21
N LEU A 38 0.60 3.28 -10.00
CA LEU A 38 0.48 3.90 -8.70
C LEU A 38 -0.19 2.96 -7.69
N ASP A 39 -1.29 2.32 -8.06
CA ASP A 39 -2.00 1.39 -7.18
C ASP A 39 -1.09 0.23 -6.76
N LYS A 40 -0.28 -0.31 -7.68
CA LYS A 40 0.73 -1.33 -7.38
C LYS A 40 1.82 -0.82 -6.44
N LEU A 41 2.33 0.39 -6.68
CA LEU A 41 3.34 1.01 -5.84
C LEU A 41 2.82 1.20 -4.42
N VAL A 42 1.59 1.69 -4.28
CA VAL A 42 0.92 1.87 -2.98
C VAL A 42 0.74 0.53 -2.26
N LEU A 43 0.25 -0.48 -2.97
CA LEU A 43 0.09 -1.82 -2.42
C LEU A 43 1.42 -2.38 -1.90
N HIS A 44 2.48 -2.28 -2.70
CA HIS A 44 3.80 -2.79 -2.31
C HIS A 44 4.31 -2.09 -1.05
N ILE A 45 4.25 -0.75 -1.01
CA ILE A 45 4.66 0.02 0.18
C ILE A 45 3.91 -0.44 1.43
N ILE A 46 2.58 -0.57 1.34
CA ILE A 46 1.74 -0.97 2.48
C ILE A 46 2.08 -2.39 2.94
N VAL A 47 2.17 -3.34 2.01
CA VAL A 47 2.46 -4.74 2.31
C VAL A 47 3.84 -4.92 2.91
N ALA A 48 4.85 -4.23 2.38
CA ALA A 48 6.21 -4.32 2.87
C ALA A 48 6.33 -3.74 4.29
N PHE A 49 5.70 -2.59 4.56
CA PHE A 49 5.62 -2.06 5.93
C PHE A 49 4.85 -2.99 6.88
N ALA A 50 3.72 -3.56 6.43
CA ALA A 50 2.95 -4.51 7.23
C ALA A 50 3.71 -5.80 7.54
N SER A 51 4.65 -6.18 6.67
CA SER A 51 5.56 -7.32 6.83
C SER A 51 6.79 -7.01 7.69
N GLY A 52 6.94 -5.75 8.14
CA GLY A 52 8.05 -5.31 8.98
C GLY A 52 9.35 -5.02 8.22
N GLU A 53 9.29 -4.81 6.91
CA GLU A 53 10.46 -4.40 6.13
C GLU A 53 10.92 -2.98 6.52
N ASP A 54 12.24 -2.78 6.52
CA ASP A 54 12.82 -1.47 6.74
C ASP A 54 12.74 -0.61 5.47
N HIS A 55 12.74 0.71 5.67
CA HIS A 55 12.65 1.70 4.58
C HIS A 55 13.66 1.45 3.44
N CYS A 56 14.89 1.05 3.74
CA CYS A 56 15.94 0.85 2.73
C CYS A 56 15.63 -0.37 1.85
N SER A 57 15.17 -1.45 2.48
CA SER A 57 14.70 -2.66 1.80
C SER A 57 13.51 -2.35 0.88
N ILE A 58 12.51 -1.62 1.38
CA ILE A 58 11.34 -1.19 0.59
C ILE A 58 11.78 -0.35 -0.61
N SER A 59 12.63 0.65 -0.39
CA SER A 59 13.13 1.54 -1.45
C SER A 59 13.84 0.78 -2.57
N THR A 60 14.72 -0.15 -2.18
CA THR A 60 15.48 -1.00 -3.12
C THR A 60 14.55 -1.92 -3.93
N ASN A 61 13.62 -2.59 -3.24
CA ASN A 61 12.67 -3.51 -3.87
C ASN A 61 11.78 -2.78 -4.87
N LEU A 62 11.24 -1.63 -4.48
CA LEU A 62 10.37 -0.81 -5.30
C LEU A 62 11.10 -0.25 -6.53
N HIS A 63 12.36 0.17 -6.36
CA HIS A 63 13.21 0.61 -7.48
C HIS A 63 13.42 -0.51 -8.49
N ASN A 64 13.77 -1.71 -8.03
CA ASN A 64 13.99 -2.86 -8.89
C ASN A 64 12.72 -3.26 -9.65
N GLU A 65 11.56 -3.22 -9.01
CA GLU A 65 10.29 -3.53 -9.66
C GLU A 65 9.92 -2.51 -10.73
N LEU A 66 10.00 -1.21 -10.41
CA LEU A 66 9.74 -0.14 -11.37
C LEU A 66 10.68 -0.24 -12.57
N HIS A 67 11.95 -0.52 -12.33
CA HIS A 67 12.93 -0.76 -13.39
C HIS A 67 12.59 -1.99 -14.22
N HIS A 68 12.15 -3.10 -13.60
CA HIS A 68 11.76 -4.32 -14.30
C HIS A 68 10.57 -4.13 -15.25
N ILE A 69 9.62 -3.26 -14.89
CA ILE A 69 8.48 -2.90 -15.75
C ILE A 69 8.78 -1.77 -16.74
N GLY A 70 10.06 -1.36 -16.87
CA GLY A 70 10.53 -0.39 -17.86
C GLY A 70 10.38 1.07 -17.43
N ILE A 71 10.16 1.35 -16.15
CA ILE A 71 10.04 2.70 -15.61
C ILE A 71 11.35 3.07 -14.92
N ALA A 72 12.12 3.95 -15.55
CA ALA A 72 13.30 4.53 -14.94
C ALA A 72 12.90 5.65 -13.96
N VAL A 73 12.86 5.32 -12.67
CA VAL A 73 12.68 6.29 -11.57
C VAL A 73 14.01 6.44 -10.83
N ASN A 74 14.39 7.66 -10.47
CA ASN A 74 15.58 7.89 -9.66
C ASN A 74 15.33 7.36 -8.23
N GLU A 75 16.29 6.64 -7.65
CA GLU A 75 16.26 6.17 -6.26
C GLU A 75 15.91 7.30 -5.28
N ASP A 76 16.42 8.52 -5.48
CA ASP A 76 16.10 9.69 -4.65
C ASP A 76 14.61 10.04 -4.63
N VAL A 77 13.89 9.74 -5.72
CA VAL A 77 12.45 10.00 -5.83
C VAL A 77 11.66 8.92 -5.08
N ILE A 78 12.10 7.67 -5.17
CA ILE A 78 11.48 6.55 -4.44
C ILE A 78 11.67 6.73 -2.94
N ASP A 79 12.87 7.10 -2.52
CA ASP A 79 13.20 7.37 -1.12
C ASP A 79 12.29 8.47 -0.54
N LYS A 80 12.10 9.56 -1.28
CA LYS A 80 11.17 10.64 -0.92
C LYS A 80 9.71 10.21 -0.93
N ILE A 81 9.32 9.31 -1.83
CA ILE A 81 7.96 8.78 -1.86
C ILE A 81 7.68 7.98 -0.60
N ILE A 82 8.63 7.18 -0.11
CA ILE A 82 8.44 6.26 1.03
C ILE A 82 8.59 6.97 2.39
N ALA A 83 9.41 8.03 2.48
CA ALA A 83 9.87 8.63 3.74
C ALA A 83 8.76 8.93 4.77
N ASP A 84 7.62 9.43 4.33
CA ASP A 84 6.47 9.79 5.16
C ASP A 84 5.33 8.75 5.15
N LYS A 85 5.44 7.70 4.33
CA LYS A 85 4.33 6.76 4.07
C LYS A 85 4.03 5.85 5.23
N HIS A 86 5.03 5.52 6.04
CA HIS A 86 4.83 4.78 7.29
C HIS A 86 3.88 5.51 8.26
N VAL A 87 3.85 6.86 8.22
CA VAL A 87 2.91 7.67 9.00
C VAL A 87 1.61 7.88 8.23
N LEU A 88 1.69 8.29 6.96
CA LEU A 88 0.52 8.64 6.15
C LEU A 88 -0.44 7.47 5.95
N PHE A 89 0.11 6.26 5.82
CA PHE A 89 -0.63 5.01 5.60
C PHE A 89 -0.73 4.16 6.87
N SER A 90 -0.57 4.73 8.06
CA SER A 90 -0.56 3.95 9.30
C SER A 90 -1.81 3.08 9.47
N SER A 91 -2.99 3.60 9.08
CA SER A 91 -4.26 2.87 9.12
C SER A 91 -4.27 1.71 8.11
N GLU A 92 -3.78 1.94 6.91
CA GLU A 92 -3.73 0.96 5.82
C GLU A 92 -2.67 -0.11 6.04
N ILE A 93 -1.52 0.26 6.60
CA ILE A 93 -0.47 -0.68 7.05
C ILE A 93 -1.03 -1.58 8.16
N TYR A 94 -1.75 -1.01 9.13
CA TYR A 94 -2.40 -1.80 10.17
C TYR A 94 -3.51 -2.71 9.61
N ALA A 95 -4.30 -2.23 8.65
CA ALA A 95 -5.32 -3.03 7.96
C ALA A 95 -4.70 -4.21 7.19
N ALA A 96 -3.58 -3.99 6.51
CA ALA A 96 -2.84 -5.05 5.82
C ALA A 96 -2.23 -6.06 6.80
N TYR A 97 -1.64 -5.60 7.89
CA TYR A 97 -1.14 -6.47 8.96
C TYR A 97 -2.26 -7.34 9.55
N LEU A 98 -3.42 -6.75 9.88
CA LEU A 98 -4.58 -7.48 10.36
C LEU A 98 -5.08 -8.49 9.32
N THR A 99 -5.08 -8.12 8.03
CA THR A 99 -5.46 -9.03 6.95
C THR A 99 -4.56 -10.27 6.95
N PHE A 100 -3.24 -10.11 7.04
CA PHE A 100 -2.32 -11.24 7.11
C PHE A 100 -2.55 -12.09 8.37
N SER A 101 -2.60 -11.46 9.54
CA SER A 101 -2.78 -12.17 10.82
C SER A 101 -4.09 -12.95 10.87
N MET A 102 -5.20 -12.33 10.47
CA MET A 102 -6.51 -12.97 10.54
C MET A 102 -6.65 -14.12 9.54
N LEU A 103 -6.10 -13.98 8.33
CA LEU A 103 -6.10 -15.07 7.36
C LEU A 103 -5.23 -16.24 7.85
N GLU A 104 -4.11 -15.97 8.52
CA GLU A 104 -3.25 -16.99 9.14
C GLU A 104 -3.96 -17.71 10.30
N ASP A 105 -4.72 -16.96 11.11
CA ASP A 105 -5.54 -17.49 12.20
C ASP A 105 -6.79 -18.27 11.72
N GLY A 106 -7.03 -18.34 10.41
CA GLY A 106 -8.10 -19.12 9.80
C GLY A 106 -9.45 -18.40 9.71
N HIS A 107 -9.48 -17.08 9.88
CA HIS A 107 -10.67 -16.29 9.61
C HIS A 107 -11.05 -16.32 8.13
N THR A 108 -12.33 -16.16 7.85
CA THR A 108 -12.84 -16.04 6.49
C THR A 108 -12.53 -14.66 5.91
N GLU A 109 -12.32 -14.60 4.60
CA GLU A 109 -12.13 -13.31 3.89
C GLU A 109 -13.28 -12.32 4.11
N GLN A 110 -14.50 -12.81 4.37
CA GLN A 110 -15.66 -11.97 4.66
C GLN A 110 -15.53 -11.27 6.03
N GLU A 111 -15.04 -11.98 7.05
CA GLU A 111 -14.78 -11.40 8.37
C GLU A 111 -13.66 -10.36 8.26
N VAL A 112 -12.56 -10.70 7.57
CA VAL A 112 -11.44 -9.78 7.35
C VAL A 112 -11.90 -8.51 6.63
N LEU A 113 -12.69 -8.64 5.57
CA LEU A 113 -13.25 -7.50 4.84
C LEU A 113 -14.12 -6.62 5.74
N GLY A 114 -14.90 -7.20 6.65
CA GLY A 114 -15.67 -6.47 7.65
C GLY A 114 -14.80 -5.61 8.55
N TYR A 115 -13.76 -6.21 9.16
CA TYR A 115 -12.82 -5.49 10.02
C TYR A 115 -12.05 -4.39 9.29
N VAL A 116 -11.52 -4.69 8.10
CA VAL A 116 -10.81 -3.70 7.27
C VAL A 116 -11.74 -2.56 6.88
N SER A 117 -13.00 -2.86 6.55
CA SER A 117 -14.00 -1.83 6.24
C SER A 117 -14.28 -0.93 7.43
N ASP A 118 -14.54 -1.50 8.60
CA ASP A 118 -14.83 -0.72 9.80
C ASP A 118 -13.64 0.15 10.22
N LEU A 119 -12.42 -0.38 10.10
CA LEU A 119 -11.19 0.33 10.43
C LEU A 119 -10.94 1.54 9.52
N LEU A 120 -11.10 1.35 8.20
CA LEU A 120 -10.78 2.39 7.20
C LEU A 120 -11.91 3.41 7.03
N ASP A 121 -13.18 2.99 7.16
CA ASP A 121 -14.32 3.88 7.01
C ASP A 121 -14.58 4.70 8.29
N ASN A 122 -14.21 4.17 9.47
CA ASN A 122 -14.34 4.85 10.75
C ASN A 122 -13.05 4.73 11.58
N PRO A 123 -11.98 5.44 11.21
CA PRO A 123 -10.73 5.41 11.97
C PRO A 123 -10.98 5.94 13.39
N LYS A 124 -11.12 5.02 14.35
CA LYS A 124 -11.18 5.37 15.77
C LYS A 124 -9.79 5.86 16.16
N VAL A 125 -9.65 7.18 16.27
CA VAL A 125 -8.49 7.81 16.89
C VAL A 125 -8.47 7.32 18.34
N TYR A 126 -7.50 6.47 18.68
CA TYR A 126 -7.14 6.16 20.07
C TYR A 126 -5.91 6.94 20.46
#